data_AF-A0A1Q9NEJ6-F1
#
_entry.id   AF-A0A1Q9NEJ6-F1
#
_cell.length_a   1.000
_cell.length_b   1.000
_cell.length_c   1.000
_cell.angle_alpha   90.00
_cell.angle_beta   90.00
_cell.angle_gamma   90.00
#
_symmetry.space_group_name_H-M   'P 1'
#
loop_
_entity.id
_entity.type
_entity.pdbx_description
1 polymer ?
#
loop_
_entity_poly.entity_id
_entity_poly.type
_entity_poly.pdbx_seq_one_letter_code
_entity_poly.pdbx_strand_id
1 'polypeptide(L)' 'MNSKVKVCEMTDDDIFNAGKYKVRNNLLSIADCIAISCGVREAAIILTTEREMSSIKKAKVRKIDY' A
#
# COMPACT_ATOMS: atom_id res chain seq x y z
N MET A 1 18.52 -8.48 -14.89
CA MET A 1 17.21 -7.79 -14.73
C MET A 1 17.50 -6.46 -14.06
N ASN A 2 17.50 -5.34 -14.80
CA ASN A 2 17.80 -4.01 -14.24
C ASN A 2 16.53 -3.44 -13.58
N SER A 3 16.24 -3.85 -12.35
CA SER A 3 15.23 -3.19 -11.53
C SER A 3 15.74 -1.79 -11.16
N LYS A 4 15.16 -0.75 -11.78
CA LYS A 4 15.36 0.63 -11.34
C LYS A 4 14.47 0.88 -10.13
N VAL A 5 15.07 1.15 -8.97
CA VAL A 5 14.33 1.64 -7.81
C VAL A 5 13.88 3.07 -8.12
N LYS A 6 12.57 3.31 -8.12
CA LYS A 6 11.98 4.64 -8.26
C LYS A 6 11.66 5.15 -6.86
N VAL A 7 12.30 6.24 -6.45
CA VAL A 7 11.90 6.98 -5.23
C VAL A 7 10.80 7.95 -5.64
N CYS A 8 9.65 7.86 -4.98
CA CYS A 8 8.56 8.82 -5.13
C CYS A 8 8.38 9.56 -3.81
N GLU A 9 8.23 10.87 -3.87
CA GLU A 9 7.81 11.65 -2.70
C GLU A 9 6.34 11.34 -2.37
N MET A 10 6.04 11.31 -1.07
CA MET A 10 4.66 11.23 -0.60
C MET A 10 4.01 12.61 -0.73
N THR A 11 2.76 12.62 -1.18
CA THR A 11 1.95 13.84 -1.23
C THR A 11 1.05 13.93 0.00
N ASP A 12 0.50 15.11 0.29
CA ASP A 12 -0.49 15.30 1.36
C ASP A 12 -1.71 14.40 1.20
N ASP A 13 -2.12 14.14 -0.05
CA ASP A 13 -3.18 13.19 -0.38
C ASP A 13 -2.82 11.75 0.05
N ASP A 14 -1.55 11.34 -0.06
CA ASP A 14 -1.14 10.02 0.39
C ASP A 14 -1.27 9.90 1.90
N ILE A 15 -0.82 10.92 2.62
CA ILE A 15 -0.88 10.97 4.08
C ILE A 15 -2.34 10.92 4.55
N PHE A 16 -3.19 11.73 3.92
CA PHE A 16 -4.62 11.79 4.25
C PHE A 16 -5.33 10.46 3.96
N ASN A 17 -5.03 9.83 2.81
CA ASN A 17 -5.62 8.54 2.46
C ASN A 17 -5.10 7.40 3.36
N ALA A 18 -3.82 7.40 3.72
CA ALA A 18 -3.27 6.46 4.70
C ALA A 18 -4.02 6.58 6.05
N GLY A 19 -4.28 7.80 6.52
CA GLY A 19 -5.11 8.04 7.70
C GLY A 19 -6.53 7.45 7.57
N LYS A 20 -7.19 7.65 6.42
CA LYS A 20 -8.51 7.05 6.15
C LYS A 20 -8.49 5.53 6.19
N TYR A 21 -7.46 4.89 5.64
CA TYR A 21 -7.34 3.44 5.68
C TYR A 21 -7.15 2.95 7.12
N LYS A 22 -6.31 3.61 7.90
CA LYS A 22 -6.05 3.23 9.31
C LYS A 22 -7.29 3.37 10.18
N VAL A 23 -8.08 4.42 10.01
CA VAL A 23 -9.34 4.60 10.75
C VAL A 23 -10.36 3.51 10.42
N ARG A 24 -10.37 3.02 9.16
CA ARG A 24 -11.31 1.98 8.70
C ARG A 24 -10.84 0.56 8.97
N ASN A 25 -9.54 0.35 9.19
CA ASN A 25 -8.96 -0.97 9.43
C ASN A 25 -7.87 -0.87 10.50
N ASN A 26 -8.18 -1.37 11.69
CA ASN A 26 -7.27 -1.34 12.83
C ASN A 26 -6.12 -2.36 12.74
N LEU A 27 -6.26 -3.42 11.92
CA LEU A 27 -5.25 -4.47 11.74
C LEU A 27 -4.07 -4.02 10.88
N LEU A 28 -4.27 -3.06 9.97
CA LEU A 28 -3.19 -2.54 9.14
C LEU A 28 -2.27 -1.64 9.98
N SER A 29 -0.95 -1.82 9.82
CA SER A 29 0.01 -0.85 10.34
C SER A 29 -0.10 0.47 9.57
N ILE A 30 0.49 1.54 10.11
CA ILE A 30 0.54 2.82 9.39
C ILE A 30 1.37 2.70 8.10
N ALA A 31 2.43 1.87 8.12
CA ALA A 31 3.26 1.61 6.94
C ALA A 31 2.46 0.90 5.84
N ASP A 32 1.60 -0.06 6.20
CA ASP A 32 0.73 -0.73 5.23
C ASP A 32 -0.25 0.25 4.60
N CYS A 33 -0.81 1.15 5.40
CA CYS A 33 -1.73 2.17 4.91
C CYS A 33 -1.06 3.14 3.94
N ILE A 34 0.21 3.50 4.20
CA ILE A 34 1.03 4.31 3.29
C ILE A 34 1.31 3.55 1.99
N ALA A 35 1.78 2.31 2.09
CA ALA A 35 2.06 1.46 0.93
C ALA A 35 0.81 1.27 0.03
N ILE A 36 -0.35 1.07 0.66
CA ILE A 36 -1.64 0.99 -0.03
C ILE A 36 -1.97 2.30 -0.73
N SER A 37 -1.82 3.45 -0.07
CA SER A 37 -2.11 4.75 -0.68
C SER A 37 -1.25 4.99 -1.92
N CYS A 38 0.07 4.80 -1.79
CA CYS A 38 0.99 4.95 -2.91
C CYS A 38 0.71 3.94 -4.02
N GLY A 39 0.45 2.67 -3.67
CA GLY A 39 0.15 1.62 -4.64
C GLY A 39 -1.13 1.89 -5.45
N VAL A 40 -2.17 2.42 -4.80
CA VAL A 40 -3.40 2.83 -5.49
C VAL A 40 -3.15 3.98 -6.45
N ARG A 41 -2.42 5.02 -6.01
CA ARG A 41 -2.10 6.19 -6.84
C ARG A 41 -1.29 5.83 -8.08
N GLU A 42 -0.24 5.03 -7.92
CA GLU A 42 0.64 4.62 -9.01
C GLU A 42 0.07 3.45 -9.84
N ALA A 43 -1.15 2.98 -9.53
CA ALA A 43 -1.77 1.79 -10.12
C ALA A 43 -0.87 0.52 -10.05
N ALA A 44 -0.04 0.44 -9.00
CA ALA A 44 0.96 -0.61 -8.81
C ALA A 44 0.36 -1.88 -8.15
N ILE A 45 1.08 -2.99 -8.27
CA ILE A 45 0.80 -4.22 -7.53
C ILE A 45 1.71 -4.26 -6.31
N ILE A 46 1.12 -4.37 -5.12
CA ILE A 46 1.84 -4.53 -3.86
C ILE A 46 2.13 -6.02 -3.68
N LEU A 47 3.42 -6.36 -3.60
CA LEU A 47 3.88 -7.69 -3.23
C LEU A 47 4.13 -7.73 -1.73
N THR A 48 3.55 -8.70 -1.03
CA THR A 48 3.63 -8.81 0.42
C THR A 48 3.54 -10.26 0.88
N THR A 49 4.07 -10.57 2.05
CA THR A 49 3.87 -11.85 2.75
C THR A 49 2.60 -11.86 3.60
N GLU A 50 2.03 -10.69 3.86
CA GLU A 50 0.87 -10.48 4.76
C GLU A 50 -0.47 -10.55 4.02
N ARG A 51 -1.56 -10.88 4.73
CA ARG A 51 -2.90 -11.04 4.12
C ARG A 51 -3.78 -9.80 4.26
N GLU A 52 -3.53 -9.01 5.29
CA GLU A 52 -4.36 -7.92 5.81
C GLU A 52 -4.58 -6.84 4.74
N MET A 53 -3.55 -6.53 3.95
CA MET A 53 -3.63 -5.53 2.87
C MET A 53 -4.68 -5.89 1.81
N SER A 54 -4.97 -7.18 1.62
CA SER A 54 -5.96 -7.67 0.65
C SER A 54 -7.40 -7.27 1.01
N SER A 55 -7.64 -6.82 2.25
CA SER A 55 -8.94 -6.31 2.69
C SER A 55 -9.35 -4.99 2.01
N ILE A 56 -8.39 -4.23 1.46
CA ILE A 56 -8.65 -2.96 0.80
C ILE A 56 -8.94 -3.18 -0.68
N LYS A 57 -10.23 -3.20 -1.05
CA LYS A 57 -10.71 -3.49 -2.43
C LYS A 57 -10.08 -2.65 -3.55
N LYS A 58 -9.64 -1.42 -3.26
CA LYS A 58 -9.02 -0.54 -4.27
C LYS A 58 -7.55 -0.89 -4.55
N ALA A 59 -6.89 -1.60 -3.64
CA ALA A 59 -5.49 -1.96 -3.77
C ALA A 59 -5.33 -3.25 -4.57
N LYS A 60 -4.35 -3.28 -5.49
CA LYS A 60 -3.93 -4.52 -6.15
C LYS A 60 -2.84 -5.15 -5.30
N VAL A 61 -3.18 -6.23 -4.59
CA VAL A 61 -2.26 -6.92 -3.68
C VAL A 61 -2.05 -8.35 -4.17
N ARG A 62 -0.80 -8.82 -4.16
CA ARG A 62 -0.45 -10.21 -4.43
C ARG A 62 0.40 -10.73 -3.27
N LYS A 63 -0.15 -11.74 -2.57
CA LYS A 63 0.62 -12.48 -1.59
C LYS A 63 1.74 -13.26 -2.30
N ILE A 64 2.94 -13.18 -1.77
CA ILE A 64 4.07 -14.01 -2.15
C ILE A 64 4.41 -14.93 -0.97
N ASP A 65 4.55 -16.22 -1.26
CA ASP A 65 5.03 -17.21 -0.30
C ASP A 65 6.54 -17.35 -0.55
N TYR A 66 7.34 -17.16 0.51
CA TYR A 66 8.80 -17.31 0.50
C TYR A 66 9.20 -18.50 1.36
#